data_AF-J3J659-F1
#
_entry.id   AF-J3J659-F1
#
_cell.length_a   1.000
_cell.length_b   1.000
_cell.length_c   1.000
_cell.angle_alpha   90.00
_cell.angle_beta   90.00
_cell.angle_gamma   90.00
#
_symmetry.space_group_name_H-M   'P 1'
#
loop_
_entity.id
_entity.type
_entity.pdbx_description
1 polymer ?
#
loop_
_entity_poly.entity_id
_entity_poly.type
_entity_poly.pdbx_seq_one_letter_code
_entity_poly.pdbx_strand_id
1 'polypeptide(L)'
;MPPRSDIDVFMRDEGIMTEHPRIGIRPTIDGRRKGVRESLEEQTMNMAKSVADLFTSNLRYPDGAPVEVVIADTTIGRVHEAQACAAKFRANNVGLTVTVTPCWCYGTETTDMDPAMPHAIWGFNGTERPGAVYLAAALAGHAQIGIPAFGIYGEHVQDADDTSIPEDVRTRLLDYATAGLAVAQMKGEAYLSMGSVSMGIAGSVVNPDFFGAYLGMRNEYIDMSEFTRRIDEGIYDPEEYEQAYQWIRENFKQGKDWNPPEWQYPEKHEDWWKFVTKMTLIARDLMHGNPRLAELGFEEEAGGHGAIAAGFQGQRQWTDHFPNGDVLETILNTNFDWTGIRQPSVVATENDSLNGASMLFGYLLTNTPQIFSDVRTYWSPESIEKATGWKPEGRAAAGLLDLRNSGSTTLDGAGKAVRDGENVIKPWYELTEEDREATLEATTFHPASTGYFRGGGFSTHFRTSGEMPVTMCRINLVRGLGPVLQIAEGYTVELPDEVAFTIEERTNIEWPTTWFVPNLTGEGAFKSVYDVMNNWGANHGAISYGHIGGQLITLASMLRIPVNMHNVPEERIFRPKAWSLFGTESLEAADFRACQTFGPMYR
;
A
#
# COMPACT_ATOMS: atom_id res chain seq x y z
N MET A 1 -41.34 2.04 13.94
CA MET A 1 -40.16 1.15 13.96
C MET A 1 -39.57 1.27 15.35
N PRO A 2 -39.25 0.18 16.05
CA PRO A 2 -38.44 0.30 17.25
C PRO A 2 -37.07 0.89 16.87
N PRO A 3 -36.36 1.55 17.79
CA PRO A 3 -34.96 1.87 17.56
C PRO A 3 -34.22 0.56 17.25
N ARG A 4 -33.45 0.52 16.17
CA ARG A 4 -32.46 -0.55 15.97
C ARG A 4 -31.57 -0.56 17.22
N SER A 5 -31.39 -1.71 17.86
CA SER A 5 -30.37 -1.87 18.90
C SER A 5 -29.02 -1.52 18.30
N ASP A 6 -28.12 -0.89 19.07
CA ASP A 6 -26.78 -0.51 18.58
C ASP A 6 -26.01 -1.71 17.98
N ILE A 7 -26.35 -2.94 18.41
CA ILE A 7 -25.89 -4.22 17.84
C ILE A 7 -26.14 -4.35 16.32
N ASP A 8 -27.26 -3.85 15.77
CA ASP A 8 -27.55 -3.93 14.32
C ASP A 8 -26.68 -2.99 13.48
N VAL A 9 -25.95 -2.05 14.10
CA VAL A 9 -24.98 -1.16 13.43
C VAL A 9 -23.62 -1.85 13.30
N PHE A 10 -23.33 -2.84 14.14
CA PHE A 10 -22.06 -3.59 14.16
C PHE A 10 -22.10 -4.91 13.41
N MET A 11 -23.29 -5.39 13.02
CA MET A 11 -23.47 -6.54 12.13
C MET A 11 -23.07 -6.15 10.71
N ARG A 12 -21.76 -6.02 10.48
CA ARG A 12 -21.16 -6.33 9.19
C ARG A 12 -21.30 -7.85 9.06
N ASP A 13 -22.47 -8.29 8.58
CA ASP A 13 -22.80 -9.71 8.32
C ASP A 13 -21.64 -10.43 7.60
N GLU A 14 -21.58 -11.75 7.76
CA GLU A 14 -20.64 -12.73 7.17
C GLU A 14 -20.45 -12.60 5.64
N GLY A 15 -19.83 -11.51 5.22
CA GLY A 15 -19.80 -10.99 3.87
C GLY A 15 -19.67 -9.48 3.95
N ILE A 16 -18.42 -9.02 4.04
CA ILE A 16 -18.02 -7.62 4.10
C ILE A 16 -18.70 -6.83 2.97
N MET A 17 -19.87 -6.24 3.22
CA MET A 17 -20.41 -5.17 2.38
C MET A 17 -19.77 -3.87 2.85
N THR A 18 -18.46 -3.74 2.65
CA THR A 18 -17.79 -2.44 2.70
C THR A 18 -18.37 -1.58 1.59
N GLU A 19 -18.98 -0.44 1.94
CA GLU A 19 -19.31 0.57 0.94
C GLU A 19 -18.00 1.16 0.40
N HIS A 20 -17.47 0.53 -0.65
CA HIS A 20 -16.23 0.96 -1.28
C HIS A 20 -16.37 2.33 -1.96
N PRO A 21 -15.30 3.14 -2.01
CA PRO A 21 -15.32 4.36 -2.80
C PRO A 21 -15.40 4.04 -4.30
N ARG A 22 -16.26 4.78 -5.02
CA ARG A 22 -16.52 4.55 -6.45
C ARG A 22 -15.78 5.52 -7.35
N ILE A 23 -15.57 5.12 -8.61
CA ILE A 23 -15.06 6.03 -9.65
C ILE A 23 -16.25 6.73 -10.34
N GLY A 24 -16.23 8.06 -10.37
CA GLY A 24 -17.23 8.86 -11.09
C GLY A 24 -16.80 9.18 -12.53
N ILE A 25 -17.58 8.82 -13.54
CA ILE A 25 -17.29 9.17 -14.94
C ILE A 25 -18.21 10.28 -15.44
N ARG A 26 -17.59 11.36 -15.94
CA ARG A 26 -18.22 12.61 -16.38
C ARG A 26 -18.15 12.75 -17.91
N PRO A 27 -19.13 12.26 -18.68
CA PRO A 27 -19.19 12.47 -20.13
C PRO A 27 -19.51 13.93 -20.45
N THR A 28 -18.53 14.73 -20.86
CA THR A 28 -18.74 16.15 -21.22
C THR A 28 -18.97 16.32 -22.72
N ILE A 29 -19.76 17.33 -23.11
CA ILE A 29 -20.20 17.51 -24.51
C ILE A 29 -20.38 18.98 -24.88
N ASP A 30 -20.36 19.33 -26.17
CA ASP A 30 -20.77 20.67 -26.63
C ASP A 30 -22.24 20.92 -26.29
N GLY A 31 -22.53 21.96 -25.52
CA GLY A 31 -23.89 22.33 -25.12
C GLY A 31 -24.80 22.84 -26.26
N ARG A 32 -24.27 23.08 -27.48
CA ARG A 32 -25.04 23.58 -28.62
C ARG A 32 -26.02 22.52 -29.15
N ARG A 33 -27.30 22.80 -29.01
CA ARG A 33 -28.40 22.04 -29.64
C ARG A 33 -28.55 22.38 -31.13
N LYS A 34 -29.55 21.77 -31.78
CA LYS A 34 -29.89 21.91 -33.22
C LYS A 34 -28.92 21.18 -34.15
N GLY A 35 -28.46 20.01 -33.73
CA GLY A 35 -27.75 19.04 -34.56
C GLY A 35 -26.30 18.79 -34.16
N VAL A 36 -25.69 19.66 -33.33
CA VAL A 36 -24.29 19.46 -32.89
C VAL A 36 -24.23 18.51 -31.70
N ARG A 37 -24.89 18.84 -30.59
CA ARG A 37 -24.91 17.98 -29.42
C ARG A 37 -25.57 16.64 -29.73
N GLU A 38 -26.71 16.67 -30.42
CA GLU A 38 -27.48 15.48 -30.77
C GLU A 38 -26.66 14.47 -31.60
N SER A 39 -25.71 14.93 -32.43
CA SER A 39 -24.83 14.04 -33.19
C SER A 39 -23.69 13.41 -32.37
N LEU A 40 -23.48 13.85 -31.13
CA LEU A 40 -22.35 13.45 -30.27
C LEU A 40 -22.78 12.70 -29.01
N GLU A 41 -24.07 12.77 -28.62
CA GLU A 41 -24.59 12.15 -27.38
C GLU A 41 -24.18 10.67 -27.25
N GLU A 42 -24.34 9.90 -28.32
CA GLU A 42 -24.03 8.47 -28.33
C GLU A 42 -22.53 8.20 -28.19
N GLN A 43 -21.70 8.86 -29.00
CA GLN A 43 -20.23 8.69 -28.96
C GLN A 43 -19.67 9.09 -27.58
N THR A 44 -20.08 10.25 -27.05
CA THR A 44 -19.63 10.73 -25.74
C THR A 44 -20.03 9.77 -24.62
N MET A 45 -21.26 9.26 -24.64
CA MET A 45 -21.71 8.32 -23.61
C MET A 45 -21.07 6.95 -23.76
N ASN A 46 -20.82 6.48 -24.98
CA ASN A 46 -20.10 5.23 -25.22
C ASN A 46 -18.65 5.30 -24.75
N MET A 47 -17.97 6.43 -24.94
CA MET A 47 -16.64 6.66 -24.37
C MET A 47 -16.63 6.53 -22.84
N ALA A 48 -17.67 7.04 -22.15
CA ALA A 48 -17.81 6.86 -20.70
C ALA A 48 -18.05 5.40 -20.30
N LYS A 49 -18.86 4.65 -21.06
CA LYS A 49 -19.10 3.22 -20.83
C LYS A 49 -17.83 2.39 -21.06
N SER A 50 -17.06 2.66 -22.11
CA SER A 50 -15.80 1.96 -22.38
C SER A 50 -14.78 2.14 -21.24
N VAL A 51 -14.71 3.34 -20.65
CA VAL A 51 -13.86 3.58 -19.47
C VAL A 51 -14.41 2.85 -18.23
N ALA A 52 -15.73 2.82 -18.04
CA ALA A 52 -16.34 2.05 -16.96
C ALA A 52 -16.02 0.55 -17.08
N ASP A 53 -16.18 -0.01 -18.28
CA ASP A 53 -15.89 -1.42 -18.57
C ASP A 53 -14.40 -1.72 -18.37
N LEU A 54 -13.50 -0.81 -18.78
CA LEU A 54 -12.07 -0.93 -18.54
C LEU A 54 -11.78 -1.04 -17.04
N PHE A 55 -12.31 -0.13 -16.21
CA PHE A 55 -12.06 -0.13 -14.77
C PHE A 55 -12.64 -1.36 -14.08
N THR A 56 -13.92 -1.67 -14.29
CA THR A 56 -14.58 -2.81 -13.64
C THR A 56 -13.96 -4.15 -14.05
N SER A 57 -13.45 -4.27 -15.28
CA SER A 57 -12.85 -5.52 -15.76
C SER A 57 -11.40 -5.73 -15.29
N ASN A 58 -10.66 -4.67 -14.99
CA ASN A 58 -9.21 -4.75 -14.72
C ASN A 58 -8.83 -4.42 -13.28
N LEU A 59 -9.68 -3.72 -12.53
CA LEU A 59 -9.39 -3.29 -11.17
C LEU A 59 -10.23 -4.05 -10.15
N ARG A 60 -9.63 -4.23 -8.97
CA ARG A 60 -10.23 -4.90 -7.82
C ARG A 60 -9.95 -4.07 -6.56
N TYR A 61 -10.91 -4.04 -5.66
CA TYR A 61 -10.68 -3.61 -4.29
C TYR A 61 -9.84 -4.65 -3.53
N PRO A 62 -9.30 -4.30 -2.35
CA PRO A 62 -8.52 -5.22 -1.53
C PRO A 62 -9.25 -6.50 -1.11
N ASP A 63 -10.58 -6.47 -1.04
CA ASP A 63 -11.44 -7.65 -0.78
C ASP A 63 -11.70 -8.51 -2.05
N GLY A 64 -11.07 -8.19 -3.18
CA GLY A 64 -11.23 -8.92 -4.43
C GLY A 64 -12.52 -8.61 -5.19
N ALA A 65 -13.36 -7.69 -4.73
CA ALA A 65 -14.52 -7.25 -5.49
C ALA A 65 -14.10 -6.36 -6.68
N PRO A 66 -14.76 -6.48 -7.85
CA PRO A 66 -14.58 -5.54 -8.97
C PRO A 66 -14.86 -4.09 -8.57
N VAL A 67 -14.06 -3.16 -9.10
CA VAL A 67 -14.26 -1.73 -8.85
C VAL A 67 -15.61 -1.25 -9.40
N GLU A 68 -16.32 -0.47 -8.59
CA GLU A 68 -17.62 0.11 -8.94
C GLU A 68 -17.47 1.50 -9.58
N VAL A 69 -18.28 1.74 -10.61
CA VAL A 69 -18.24 2.97 -11.42
C VAL A 69 -19.62 3.61 -11.49
N VAL A 70 -19.68 4.94 -11.36
CA VAL A 70 -20.89 5.73 -11.47
C VAL A 70 -20.77 6.71 -12.64
N ILE A 71 -21.57 6.51 -13.68
CA ILE A 71 -21.63 7.44 -14.82
C ILE A 71 -22.68 8.53 -14.55
N ALA A 72 -22.42 9.78 -14.97
CA ALA A 72 -23.44 10.83 -14.96
C ALA A 72 -24.71 10.43 -15.72
N ASP A 73 -25.90 10.83 -15.25
CA ASP A 73 -27.18 10.46 -15.89
C ASP A 73 -27.34 11.03 -17.30
N THR A 74 -26.70 12.17 -17.56
CA THR A 74 -26.70 12.85 -18.85
C THR A 74 -25.27 13.22 -19.23
N THR A 75 -25.05 13.47 -20.52
CA THR A 75 -23.87 14.23 -20.95
C THR A 75 -23.90 15.64 -20.35
N ILE A 76 -22.72 16.23 -20.15
CA ILE A 76 -22.52 17.49 -19.42
C ILE A 76 -22.03 18.56 -20.39
N GLY A 77 -22.92 19.46 -20.81
CA GLY A 77 -22.58 20.60 -21.67
C GLY A 77 -22.79 21.97 -21.02
N ARG A 78 -23.46 22.03 -19.86
CA ARG A 78 -23.68 23.26 -19.07
C ARG A 78 -23.64 22.98 -17.57
N VAL A 79 -23.53 24.05 -16.78
CA VAL A 79 -23.40 24.01 -15.31
C VAL A 79 -24.49 23.19 -14.62
N HIS A 80 -25.75 23.27 -15.04
CA HIS A 80 -26.85 22.53 -14.38
C HIS A 80 -26.67 20.99 -14.46
N GLU A 81 -26.10 20.47 -15.56
CA GLU A 81 -25.79 19.05 -15.71
C GLU A 81 -24.58 18.67 -14.85
N ALA A 82 -23.57 19.55 -14.76
CA ALA A 82 -22.44 19.36 -13.87
C ALA A 82 -22.87 19.31 -12.39
N GLN A 83 -23.82 20.17 -11.98
CA GLN A 83 -24.40 20.18 -10.64
C GLN A 83 -25.22 18.91 -10.34
N ALA A 84 -26.00 18.43 -11.31
CA ALA A 84 -26.73 17.16 -11.18
C ALA A 84 -25.77 15.97 -11.04
N CYS A 85 -24.71 15.93 -11.85
CA CYS A 85 -23.66 14.92 -11.74
C CYS A 85 -22.98 14.95 -10.36
N ALA A 86 -22.60 16.13 -9.87
CA ALA A 86 -21.99 16.28 -8.54
C ALA A 86 -22.94 15.86 -7.41
N ALA A 87 -24.25 16.12 -7.53
CA ALA A 87 -25.23 15.64 -6.55
C ALA A 87 -25.34 14.11 -6.55
N LYS A 88 -25.37 13.48 -7.73
CA LYS A 88 -25.35 12.02 -7.87
C LYS A 88 -24.09 11.42 -7.26
N PHE A 89 -22.93 11.97 -7.57
CA PHE A 89 -21.63 11.45 -7.11
C PHE A 89 -21.49 11.51 -5.59
N ARG A 90 -21.90 12.62 -4.95
CA ARG A 90 -21.93 12.73 -3.49
C ARG A 90 -22.86 11.70 -2.83
N ALA A 91 -23.97 11.36 -3.47
CA ALA A 91 -24.91 10.35 -2.96
C ALA A 91 -24.44 8.89 -3.20
N ASN A 92 -23.36 8.68 -3.94
CA ASN A 92 -22.87 7.36 -4.34
C ASN A 92 -21.41 7.10 -3.93
N ASN A 93 -20.92 7.77 -2.88
CA ASN A 93 -19.56 7.60 -2.35
C ASN A 93 -18.46 7.66 -3.43
N VAL A 94 -18.57 8.59 -4.39
CA VAL A 94 -17.53 8.77 -5.41
C VAL A 94 -16.30 9.41 -4.78
N GLY A 95 -15.15 8.74 -4.91
CA GLY A 95 -13.87 9.16 -4.32
C GLY A 95 -12.88 9.80 -5.30
N LEU A 96 -13.14 9.70 -6.60
CA LEU A 96 -12.32 10.23 -7.69
C LEU A 96 -13.15 10.35 -8.97
N THR A 97 -12.74 11.23 -9.90
CA THR A 97 -13.49 11.45 -11.14
C THR A 97 -12.65 11.41 -12.41
N VAL A 98 -13.20 10.81 -13.47
CA VAL A 98 -12.65 10.86 -14.84
C VAL A 98 -13.65 11.58 -15.74
N THR A 99 -13.24 12.71 -16.30
CA THR A 99 -14.00 13.40 -17.34
C THR A 99 -13.57 12.89 -18.71
N VAL A 100 -14.52 12.57 -19.58
CA VAL A 100 -14.25 12.09 -20.94
C VAL A 100 -14.96 12.97 -21.97
N THR A 101 -14.37 13.16 -23.14
CA THR A 101 -15.07 13.78 -24.28
C THR A 101 -14.39 13.50 -25.63
N PRO A 102 -15.19 13.35 -26.70
CA PRO A 102 -14.71 13.37 -28.07
C PRO A 102 -14.68 14.78 -28.70
N CYS A 103 -15.12 15.83 -27.99
CA CYS A 103 -15.41 17.13 -28.61
C CYS A 103 -15.05 18.35 -27.75
N TRP A 104 -15.29 19.55 -28.31
CA TRP A 104 -15.24 20.78 -27.54
C TRP A 104 -16.36 20.83 -26.49
N CYS A 105 -16.01 21.23 -25.27
CA CYS A 105 -16.98 21.56 -24.21
C CYS A 105 -16.60 22.90 -23.57
N TYR A 106 -17.48 23.49 -22.77
CA TYR A 106 -17.26 24.84 -22.23
C TYR A 106 -16.43 24.83 -20.95
N GLY A 107 -15.16 24.45 -21.04
CA GLY A 107 -14.12 24.60 -20.00
C GLY A 107 -14.65 24.63 -18.56
N THR A 108 -14.57 25.80 -17.93
CA THR A 108 -14.94 26.02 -16.52
C THR A 108 -16.43 25.84 -16.19
N GLU A 109 -17.33 25.81 -17.18
CA GLU A 109 -18.74 25.49 -16.95
C GLU A 109 -18.96 23.98 -16.72
N THR A 110 -18.02 23.14 -17.16
CA THR A 110 -18.15 21.67 -17.15
C THR A 110 -17.09 20.96 -16.31
N THR A 111 -16.02 21.63 -15.87
CA THR A 111 -15.01 21.05 -14.97
C THR A 111 -15.61 20.61 -13.64
N ASP A 112 -15.02 19.59 -13.03
CA ASP A 112 -15.33 19.27 -11.64
C ASP A 112 -14.64 20.27 -10.71
N MET A 113 -15.31 20.64 -9.64
CA MET A 113 -14.91 21.72 -8.74
C MET A 113 -14.69 21.23 -7.30
N ASP A 114 -14.77 19.93 -7.04
CA ASP A 114 -14.55 19.37 -5.70
C ASP A 114 -13.04 19.25 -5.37
N PRO A 115 -12.46 20.11 -4.53
CA PRO A 115 -11.03 20.07 -4.25
C PRO A 115 -10.59 18.86 -3.41
N ALA A 116 -11.54 18.11 -2.83
CA ALA A 116 -11.28 17.05 -1.85
C ALA A 116 -11.21 15.65 -2.48
N MET A 117 -11.06 15.54 -3.80
CA MET A 117 -10.86 14.29 -4.53
C MET A 117 -9.93 14.46 -5.74
N PRO A 118 -9.33 13.38 -6.27
CA PRO A 118 -8.55 13.44 -7.50
C PRO A 118 -9.44 13.63 -8.75
N HIS A 119 -8.92 14.30 -9.77
CA HIS A 119 -9.58 14.44 -11.08
C HIS A 119 -8.65 14.08 -12.24
N ALA A 120 -9.19 13.40 -13.25
CA ALA A 120 -8.56 13.22 -14.55
C ALA A 120 -9.48 13.65 -15.69
N ILE A 121 -8.88 14.02 -16.81
CA ILE A 121 -9.59 14.34 -18.05
C ILE A 121 -8.93 13.57 -19.19
N TRP A 122 -9.72 12.77 -19.92
CA TRP A 122 -9.32 12.17 -21.19
C TRP A 122 -10.04 12.89 -22.34
N GLY A 123 -9.25 13.54 -23.19
CA GLY A 123 -9.73 14.10 -24.45
C GLY A 123 -9.36 13.19 -25.61
N PHE A 124 -10.36 12.77 -26.38
CA PHE A 124 -10.14 11.95 -27.58
C PHE A 124 -9.23 12.70 -28.58
N ASN A 125 -8.24 11.99 -29.11
CA ASN A 125 -7.35 12.51 -30.14
C ASN A 125 -7.96 12.28 -31.54
N GLY A 126 -9.06 12.96 -31.83
CA GLY A 126 -9.73 12.96 -33.14
C GLY A 126 -9.63 14.33 -33.81
N THR A 127 -9.89 14.38 -35.13
CA THR A 127 -9.79 15.63 -35.91
C THR A 127 -11.14 16.29 -36.15
N GLU A 128 -12.19 15.48 -36.30
CA GLU A 128 -13.55 15.87 -36.65
C GLU A 128 -14.18 16.72 -35.55
N ARG A 129 -13.80 16.44 -34.30
CA ARG A 129 -14.26 17.14 -33.11
C ARG A 129 -13.10 17.32 -32.14
N PRO A 130 -12.91 18.52 -31.57
CA PRO A 130 -11.64 18.88 -30.95
C PRO A 130 -11.59 18.48 -29.46
N GLY A 131 -11.65 17.18 -29.15
CA GLY A 131 -11.58 16.65 -27.77
C GLY A 131 -10.30 17.05 -27.02
N ALA A 132 -9.15 16.99 -27.70
CA ALA A 132 -7.86 17.45 -27.17
C ALA A 132 -7.82 18.96 -26.85
N VAL A 133 -8.60 19.77 -27.57
CA VAL A 133 -8.69 21.21 -27.32
C VAL A 133 -9.49 21.48 -26.04
N TYR A 134 -10.57 20.72 -25.80
CA TYR A 134 -11.25 20.76 -24.50
C TYR A 134 -10.31 20.35 -23.37
N LEU A 135 -9.58 19.24 -23.54
CA LEU A 135 -8.62 18.75 -22.55
C LEU A 135 -7.65 19.85 -22.10
N ALA A 136 -6.99 20.51 -23.06
CA ALA A 136 -6.06 21.59 -22.74
C ALA A 136 -6.75 22.78 -22.06
N ALA A 137 -7.94 23.19 -22.53
CA ALA A 137 -8.68 24.31 -21.96
C ALA A 137 -9.18 24.02 -20.53
N ALA A 138 -9.70 22.82 -20.27
CA ALA A 138 -10.18 22.39 -18.97
C ALA A 138 -9.03 22.27 -17.96
N LEU A 139 -7.88 21.69 -18.36
CA LEU A 139 -6.69 21.60 -17.51
C LEU A 139 -6.11 22.98 -17.18
N ALA A 140 -6.14 23.93 -18.11
CA ALA A 140 -5.78 25.32 -17.83
C ALA A 140 -6.73 25.95 -16.80
N GLY A 141 -8.03 25.68 -16.92
CA GLY A 141 -9.04 26.08 -15.93
C GLY A 141 -8.76 25.51 -14.54
N HIS A 142 -8.52 24.19 -14.44
CA HIS A 142 -8.14 23.50 -13.21
C HIS A 142 -6.91 24.12 -12.54
N ALA A 143 -5.86 24.41 -13.32
CA ALA A 143 -4.66 25.08 -12.80
C ALA A 143 -4.96 26.50 -12.29
N GLN A 144 -5.80 27.27 -13.01
CA GLN A 144 -6.14 28.64 -12.64
C GLN A 144 -6.95 28.73 -11.34
N ILE A 145 -7.83 27.77 -11.08
CA ILE A 145 -8.64 27.72 -9.85
C ILE A 145 -7.92 27.01 -8.69
N GLY A 146 -6.76 26.41 -8.93
CA GLY A 146 -5.98 25.72 -7.91
C GLY A 146 -6.48 24.32 -7.56
N ILE A 147 -7.17 23.64 -8.48
CA ILE A 147 -7.63 22.25 -8.32
C ILE A 147 -6.85 21.37 -9.30
N PRO A 148 -5.80 20.66 -8.88
CA PRO A 148 -5.00 19.81 -9.75
C PRO A 148 -5.83 18.72 -10.45
N ALA A 149 -5.62 18.55 -11.75
CA ALA A 149 -6.21 17.47 -12.54
C ALA A 149 -5.18 16.82 -13.47
N PHE A 150 -5.31 15.52 -13.70
CA PHE A 150 -4.50 14.74 -14.63
C PHE A 150 -5.01 14.89 -16.05
N GLY A 151 -4.08 15.02 -17.00
CA GLY A 151 -4.40 15.07 -18.43
C GLY A 151 -4.02 13.77 -19.12
N ILE A 152 -4.97 13.17 -19.82
CA ILE A 152 -4.79 11.93 -20.59
C ILE A 152 -5.07 12.24 -22.05
N TYR A 153 -4.05 12.05 -22.90
CA TYR A 153 -4.07 12.35 -24.33
C TYR A 153 -3.31 11.25 -25.05
N GLY A 154 -3.96 10.60 -26.03
CA GLY A 154 -3.34 9.53 -26.81
C GLY A 154 -2.37 10.07 -27.85
N GLU A 155 -1.24 9.38 -28.06
CA GLU A 155 -0.18 9.80 -28.98
C GLU A 155 -0.66 9.84 -30.45
N HIS A 156 -1.51 8.88 -30.83
CA HIS A 156 -1.96 8.71 -32.21
C HIS A 156 -3.39 9.22 -32.41
N VAL A 157 -3.63 9.78 -33.60
CA VAL A 157 -4.97 10.22 -34.02
C VAL A 157 -5.84 8.98 -34.25
N GLN A 158 -7.07 9.00 -33.72
CA GLN A 158 -8.09 7.97 -33.91
C GLN A 158 -9.22 8.47 -34.83
N ASP A 159 -9.79 7.57 -35.62
CA ASP A 159 -10.96 7.85 -36.45
C ASP A 159 -12.21 8.07 -35.57
N ALA A 160 -13.15 8.90 -36.02
CA ALA A 160 -14.30 9.29 -35.19
C ALA A 160 -15.22 8.12 -34.75
N ASP A 161 -15.23 7.00 -35.48
CA ASP A 161 -16.00 5.79 -35.16
C ASP A 161 -15.18 4.72 -34.42
N ASP A 162 -13.91 4.98 -34.13
CA ASP A 162 -13.08 4.11 -33.31
C ASP A 162 -13.49 4.18 -31.83
N THR A 163 -13.94 3.05 -31.29
CA THR A 163 -14.37 2.90 -29.89
C THR A 163 -13.31 2.25 -29.01
N SER A 164 -12.12 1.94 -29.54
CA SER A 164 -11.03 1.35 -28.78
C SER A 164 -10.35 2.38 -27.88
N ILE A 165 -9.85 1.94 -26.73
CA ILE A 165 -9.00 2.73 -25.85
C ILE A 165 -7.54 2.37 -26.21
N PRO A 166 -6.73 3.31 -26.73
CA PRO A 166 -5.32 3.07 -27.03
C PRO A 166 -4.53 2.62 -25.79
N GLU A 167 -3.44 1.86 -25.96
CA GLU A 167 -2.72 1.28 -24.81
C GLU A 167 -2.04 2.34 -23.91
N ASP A 168 -1.54 3.43 -24.49
CA ASP A 168 -0.98 4.56 -23.75
C ASP A 168 -2.05 5.27 -22.90
N VAL A 169 -3.25 5.46 -23.46
CA VAL A 169 -4.42 5.97 -22.73
C VAL A 169 -4.88 4.99 -21.65
N ARG A 170 -4.96 3.70 -21.98
CA ARG A 170 -5.36 2.62 -21.08
C ARG A 170 -4.45 2.58 -19.86
N THR A 171 -3.14 2.60 -20.07
CA THR A 171 -2.14 2.61 -18.99
C THR A 171 -2.34 3.80 -18.06
N ARG A 172 -2.47 5.02 -18.60
CA ARG A 172 -2.68 6.23 -17.79
C ARG A 172 -4.02 6.23 -17.04
N LEU A 173 -5.08 5.73 -17.66
CA LEU A 173 -6.39 5.59 -17.00
C LEU A 173 -6.30 4.63 -15.81
N LEU A 174 -5.66 3.47 -15.98
CA LEU A 174 -5.50 2.48 -14.92
C LEU A 174 -4.59 3.01 -13.79
N ASP A 175 -3.43 3.59 -14.11
CA ASP A 175 -2.53 4.17 -13.10
C ASP A 175 -3.22 5.27 -12.28
N TYR A 176 -3.97 6.16 -12.94
CA TYR A 176 -4.76 7.19 -12.26
C TYR A 176 -5.84 6.58 -11.38
N ALA A 177 -6.60 5.61 -11.89
CA ALA A 177 -7.70 5.00 -11.15
C ALA A 177 -7.19 4.24 -9.92
N THR A 178 -6.13 3.43 -10.06
CA THR A 178 -5.49 2.71 -8.96
C THR A 178 -5.00 3.67 -7.88
N ALA A 179 -4.24 4.70 -8.24
CA ALA A 179 -3.75 5.69 -7.28
C ALA A 179 -4.89 6.49 -6.62
N GLY A 180 -5.91 6.90 -7.38
CA GLY A 180 -7.03 7.66 -6.85
C GLY A 180 -7.93 6.84 -5.93
N LEU A 181 -8.09 5.53 -6.20
CA LEU A 181 -8.76 4.60 -5.29
C LEU A 181 -7.97 4.41 -4.00
N ALA A 182 -6.64 4.34 -4.06
CA ALA A 182 -5.81 4.31 -2.85
C ALA A 182 -6.04 5.57 -1.98
N VAL A 183 -6.08 6.76 -2.58
CA VAL A 183 -6.42 8.01 -1.87
C VAL A 183 -7.81 7.93 -1.23
N ALA A 184 -8.80 7.44 -1.97
CA ALA A 184 -10.18 7.38 -1.50
C ALA A 184 -10.40 6.34 -0.38
N GLN A 185 -9.68 5.22 -0.42
CA GLN A 185 -9.78 4.15 0.57
C GLN A 185 -9.11 4.49 1.90
N MET A 186 -8.12 5.39 1.92
CA MET A 186 -7.54 5.88 3.18
C MET A 186 -8.46 6.86 3.91
N LYS A 187 -9.28 7.61 3.17
CA LYS A 187 -10.05 8.72 3.72
C LYS A 187 -11.11 8.23 4.71
N GLY A 188 -11.01 8.69 5.96
CA GLY A 188 -11.95 8.38 7.04
C GLY A 188 -11.52 7.19 7.92
N GLU A 189 -10.58 6.38 7.45
CA GLU A 189 -10.02 5.22 8.18
C GLU A 189 -9.01 5.66 9.25
N ALA A 190 -8.62 4.76 10.14
CA ALA A 190 -7.65 5.02 11.20
C ALA A 190 -6.30 4.32 10.99
N TYR A 191 -5.24 4.95 11.51
CA TYR A 191 -4.02 4.26 11.91
C TYR A 191 -4.10 3.94 13.41
N LEU A 192 -4.01 2.66 13.79
CA LEU A 192 -4.01 2.22 15.19
C LEU A 192 -2.57 2.06 15.73
N SER A 193 -2.23 2.89 16.70
CA SER A 193 -0.98 2.81 17.46
C SER A 193 -1.15 1.90 18.67
N MET A 194 -0.59 0.68 18.61
CA MET A 194 -0.58 -0.27 19.72
C MET A 194 0.71 -0.09 20.54
N GLY A 195 0.61 0.73 21.57
CA GLY A 195 1.75 1.40 22.20
C GLY A 195 2.03 2.75 21.56
N SER A 196 3.27 3.23 21.68
CA SER A 196 3.72 4.54 21.20
C SER A 196 5.12 4.44 20.58
N VAL A 197 6.09 5.20 21.08
CA VAL A 197 7.43 5.29 20.51
C VAL A 197 8.26 4.06 20.87
N SER A 198 8.74 3.33 19.86
CA SER A 198 9.71 2.25 20.05
C SER A 198 11.13 2.80 19.94
N MET A 199 11.93 2.65 21.00
CA MET A 199 13.38 2.89 20.99
C MET A 199 13.85 4.28 20.48
N GLY A 200 12.97 5.28 20.45
CA GLY A 200 13.28 6.60 19.89
C GLY A 200 13.27 6.66 18.36
N ILE A 201 12.70 5.66 17.68
CA ILE A 201 12.54 5.65 16.22
C ILE A 201 11.61 6.78 15.81
N ALA A 202 12.10 7.68 14.96
CA ALA A 202 11.37 8.88 14.57
C ALA A 202 10.01 8.58 13.92
N GLY A 203 9.92 7.51 13.12
CA GLY A 203 8.66 7.11 12.49
C GLY A 203 7.62 6.53 13.45
N SER A 204 8.02 6.11 14.65
CA SER A 204 7.11 5.68 15.72
C SER A 204 6.56 6.82 16.56
N VAL A 205 7.06 8.04 16.35
CA VAL A 205 6.41 9.26 16.83
C VAL A 205 5.25 9.58 15.87
N VAL A 206 4.13 8.88 16.08
CA VAL A 206 2.92 9.03 15.27
C VAL A 206 2.54 10.51 15.18
N ASN A 207 2.41 11.01 13.95
CA ASN A 207 2.12 12.43 13.68
C ASN A 207 0.70 12.60 13.10
N PRO A 208 -0.27 13.06 13.88
CA PRO A 208 -1.64 13.26 13.40
C PRO A 208 -1.78 14.28 12.28
N ASP A 209 -0.92 15.30 12.21
CA ASP A 209 -0.97 16.29 11.13
C ASP A 209 -0.62 15.66 9.78
N PHE A 210 0.23 14.61 9.77
CA PHE A 210 0.50 13.84 8.56
C PHE A 210 -0.74 13.00 8.16
N PHE A 211 -1.23 12.14 9.04
CA PHE A 211 -2.35 11.24 8.75
C PHE A 211 -3.63 12.01 8.41
N GLY A 212 -3.97 13.05 9.18
CA GLY A 212 -5.14 13.89 8.96
C GLY A 212 -5.03 14.74 7.71
N ALA A 213 -4.03 15.64 7.63
CA ALA A 213 -4.01 16.65 6.57
C ALA A 213 -3.63 16.08 5.19
N TYR A 214 -2.78 15.04 5.13
CA TYR A 214 -2.37 14.43 3.87
C TYR A 214 -3.26 13.25 3.49
N LEU A 215 -3.51 12.31 4.40
CA LEU A 215 -4.18 11.04 4.07
C LEU A 215 -5.69 11.06 4.35
N GLY A 216 -6.19 12.05 5.10
CA GLY A 216 -7.60 12.11 5.49
C GLY A 216 -7.96 11.04 6.53
N MET A 217 -6.96 10.52 7.24
CA MET A 217 -7.07 9.45 8.22
C MET A 217 -7.19 9.99 9.65
N ARG A 218 -7.63 9.11 10.55
CA ARG A 218 -7.60 9.30 12.00
C ARG A 218 -6.37 8.61 12.60
N ASN A 219 -6.06 8.94 13.84
CA ASN A 219 -5.12 8.17 14.65
C ASN A 219 -5.84 7.68 15.90
N GLU A 220 -5.78 6.38 16.12
CA GLU A 220 -6.24 5.71 17.33
C GLU A 220 -5.05 5.23 18.16
N TYR A 221 -5.22 5.19 19.47
CA TYR A 221 -4.13 4.93 20.41
C TYR A 221 -4.62 4.03 21.53
N ILE A 222 -3.96 2.88 21.67
CA ILE A 222 -4.09 2.02 22.84
C ILE A 222 -2.72 1.85 23.47
N ASP A 223 -2.67 1.83 24.80
CA ASP A 223 -1.47 1.40 25.50
C ASP A 223 -1.35 -0.13 25.42
N MET A 224 -0.12 -0.68 25.43
CA MET A 224 0.05 -2.14 25.34
C MET A 224 -0.51 -2.89 26.56
N SER A 225 -0.83 -2.21 27.67
CA SER A 225 -1.61 -2.81 28.77
C SER A 225 -2.99 -3.33 28.34
N GLU A 226 -3.55 -2.85 27.22
CA GLU A 226 -4.78 -3.41 26.67
C GLU A 226 -4.61 -4.87 26.23
N PHE A 227 -3.44 -5.24 25.68
CA PHE A 227 -3.16 -6.65 25.41
C PHE A 227 -3.12 -7.48 26.69
N THR A 228 -2.49 -6.98 27.76
CA THR A 228 -2.46 -7.70 29.04
C THR A 228 -3.86 -7.85 29.62
N ARG A 229 -4.68 -6.79 29.58
CA ARG A 229 -6.07 -6.84 30.04
C ARG A 229 -6.86 -7.90 29.27
N ARG A 230 -6.80 -7.88 27.94
CA ARG A 230 -7.51 -8.87 27.12
C ARG A 230 -7.01 -10.30 27.33
N ILE A 231 -5.71 -10.50 27.54
CA ILE A 231 -5.15 -11.83 27.85
C ILE A 231 -5.64 -12.32 29.22
N ASP A 232 -5.56 -11.48 30.25
CA ASP A 232 -5.86 -11.82 31.65
C ASP A 232 -7.36 -12.03 31.89
N GLU A 233 -8.20 -11.20 31.26
CA GLU A 233 -9.66 -11.24 31.37
C GLU A 233 -10.33 -12.17 30.34
N GLY A 234 -9.57 -12.71 29.38
CA GLY A 234 -10.09 -13.62 28.36
C GLY A 234 -10.93 -12.93 27.27
N ILE A 235 -10.55 -11.72 26.87
CA ILE A 235 -11.26 -10.89 25.88
C ILE A 235 -10.74 -11.17 24.46
N TYR A 236 -11.06 -12.36 23.99
CA TYR A 236 -10.82 -12.90 22.64
C TYR A 236 -11.78 -14.08 22.47
N ASP A 237 -12.03 -14.54 21.25
CA ASP A 237 -12.83 -15.75 21.03
C ASP A 237 -12.04 -17.01 21.49
N PRO A 238 -12.50 -17.73 22.53
CA PRO A 238 -11.80 -18.93 23.01
C PRO A 238 -11.90 -20.11 22.03
N GLU A 239 -12.96 -20.18 21.21
CA GLU A 239 -13.12 -21.26 20.23
C GLU A 239 -12.18 -21.05 19.05
N GLU A 240 -12.08 -19.82 18.56
CA GLU A 240 -11.11 -19.45 17.54
C GLU A 240 -9.67 -19.61 18.04
N TYR A 241 -9.39 -19.24 19.30
CA TYR A 241 -8.07 -19.42 19.89
C TYR A 241 -7.56 -20.86 19.80
N GLU A 242 -8.41 -21.85 20.08
CA GLU A 242 -8.01 -23.26 19.99
C GLU A 242 -7.71 -23.66 18.55
N GLN A 243 -8.51 -23.21 17.58
CA GLN A 243 -8.28 -23.45 16.15
C GLN A 243 -6.98 -22.80 15.67
N ALA A 244 -6.78 -21.53 16.01
CA ALA A 244 -5.60 -20.75 15.66
C ALA A 244 -4.33 -21.38 16.22
N TYR A 245 -4.34 -21.73 17.51
CA TYR A 245 -3.22 -22.37 18.17
C TYR A 245 -2.91 -23.73 17.56
N GLN A 246 -3.92 -24.59 17.36
CA GLN A 246 -3.72 -25.89 16.73
C GLN A 246 -3.11 -25.74 15.34
N TRP A 247 -3.67 -24.87 14.49
CA TRP A 247 -3.17 -24.62 13.16
C TRP A 247 -1.73 -24.11 13.17
N ILE A 248 -1.40 -23.15 14.04
CA ILE A 248 -0.03 -22.65 14.22
C ILE A 248 0.91 -23.81 14.58
N ARG A 249 0.54 -24.66 15.55
CA ARG A 249 1.42 -25.77 15.96
C ARG A 249 1.58 -26.84 14.88
N GLU A 250 0.58 -27.06 14.05
CA GLU A 250 0.62 -28.03 12.94
C GLU A 250 1.41 -27.50 11.74
N ASN A 251 1.31 -26.20 11.43
CA ASN A 251 1.87 -25.63 10.20
C ASN A 251 3.21 -24.91 10.42
N PHE A 252 3.47 -24.36 11.61
CA PHE A 252 4.70 -23.62 11.86
C PHE A 252 5.82 -24.55 12.31
N LYS A 253 6.79 -24.72 11.41
CA LYS A 253 8.01 -25.46 11.68
C LYS A 253 8.92 -24.65 12.61
N GLN A 254 8.96 -25.04 13.89
CA GLN A 254 9.88 -24.42 14.85
C GLN A 254 11.33 -24.66 14.43
N GLY A 255 12.08 -23.57 14.29
CA GLY A 255 13.49 -23.55 13.96
C GLY A 255 14.38 -23.86 15.16
N LYS A 256 15.69 -23.90 14.90
CA LYS A 256 16.72 -24.06 15.94
C LYS A 256 16.75 -22.83 16.86
N ASP A 257 16.91 -23.07 18.16
CA ASP A 257 17.27 -22.01 19.11
C ASP A 257 18.76 -21.64 18.95
N TRP A 258 19.03 -20.43 18.48
CA TRP A 258 20.39 -19.92 18.26
C TRP A 258 20.92 -19.10 19.44
N ASN A 259 20.14 -18.94 20.51
CA ASN A 259 20.62 -18.32 21.73
C ASN A 259 21.81 -19.11 22.32
N PRO A 260 22.75 -18.44 23.00
CA PRO A 260 23.74 -19.12 23.85
C PRO A 260 23.06 -20.09 24.82
N PRO A 261 23.65 -21.26 25.16
CA PRO A 261 23.01 -22.28 25.98
C PRO A 261 22.41 -21.78 27.30
N GLU A 262 23.02 -20.76 27.93
CA GLU A 262 22.55 -20.13 29.16
C GLU A 262 21.28 -19.26 29.00
N TRP A 263 20.92 -18.95 27.76
CA TRP A 263 19.82 -18.08 27.35
C TRP A 263 18.71 -18.84 26.58
N GLN A 264 18.85 -20.16 26.46
CA GLN A 264 17.84 -21.06 25.90
C GLN A 264 16.84 -21.44 26.99
N TYR A 265 15.54 -21.32 26.68
CA TYR A 265 14.45 -21.66 27.61
C TYR A 265 13.43 -22.60 26.95
N PRO A 266 13.84 -23.82 26.53
CA PRO A 266 12.96 -24.75 25.80
C PRO A 266 11.70 -25.10 26.57
N GLU A 267 11.72 -25.05 27.91
CA GLU A 267 10.56 -25.26 28.77
C GLU A 267 9.48 -24.18 28.63
N LYS A 268 9.81 -22.99 28.13
CA LYS A 268 8.88 -21.86 27.93
C LYS A 268 8.27 -21.79 26.54
N HIS A 269 8.81 -22.53 25.57
CA HIS A 269 8.41 -22.39 24.16
C HIS A 269 6.91 -22.61 23.95
N GLU A 270 6.32 -23.59 24.64
CA GLU A 270 4.89 -23.85 24.51
C GLU A 270 4.02 -22.73 25.11
N ASP A 271 4.48 -22.11 26.20
CA ASP A 271 3.79 -20.97 26.79
C ASP A 271 3.89 -19.74 25.87
N TRP A 272 5.04 -19.57 25.20
CA TRP A 272 5.20 -18.52 24.19
C TRP A 272 4.28 -18.73 22.99
N TRP A 273 4.15 -19.96 22.47
CA TRP A 273 3.23 -20.24 21.35
C TRP A 273 1.79 -19.87 21.67
N LYS A 274 1.31 -20.25 22.85
CA LYS A 274 -0.02 -19.87 23.34
C LYS A 274 -0.17 -18.36 23.46
N PHE A 275 0.85 -17.68 23.97
CA PHE A 275 0.80 -16.24 24.21
C PHE A 275 0.78 -15.44 22.89
N VAL A 276 1.67 -15.75 21.96
CA VAL A 276 1.73 -15.05 20.66
C VAL A 276 0.49 -15.32 19.80
N THR A 277 -0.16 -16.48 19.95
CA THR A 277 -1.45 -16.76 19.33
C THR A 277 -2.53 -15.79 19.84
N LYS A 278 -2.62 -15.59 21.15
CA LYS A 278 -3.55 -14.61 21.74
C LYS A 278 -3.26 -13.18 21.27
N MET A 279 -1.98 -12.79 21.24
CA MET A 279 -1.59 -11.48 20.72
C MET A 279 -2.06 -11.27 19.28
N THR A 280 -1.97 -12.30 18.44
CA THR A 280 -2.40 -12.22 17.03
C THR A 280 -3.91 -11.98 16.91
N LEU A 281 -4.72 -12.72 17.67
CA LEU A 281 -6.18 -12.54 17.71
C LEU A 281 -6.55 -11.15 18.24
N ILE A 282 -5.96 -10.76 19.37
CA ILE A 282 -6.24 -9.47 20.01
C ILE A 282 -5.91 -8.31 19.08
N ALA A 283 -4.76 -8.33 18.41
CA ALA A 283 -4.38 -7.27 17.49
C ALA A 283 -5.33 -7.17 16.30
N ARG A 284 -5.77 -8.31 15.74
CA ARG A 284 -6.77 -8.33 14.67
C ARG A 284 -8.09 -7.74 15.14
N ASP A 285 -8.57 -8.16 16.31
CA ASP A 285 -9.85 -7.72 16.88
C ASP A 285 -9.79 -6.23 17.26
N LEU A 286 -8.64 -5.72 17.72
CA LEU A 286 -8.41 -4.29 17.92
C LEU A 286 -8.54 -3.51 16.59
N MET A 287 -7.95 -4.00 15.49
CA MET A 287 -8.02 -3.31 14.20
C MET A 287 -9.43 -3.30 13.62
N HIS A 288 -10.05 -4.47 13.52
CA HIS A 288 -11.22 -4.72 12.68
C HIS A 288 -12.53 -4.89 13.46
N GLY A 289 -12.45 -5.05 14.78
CA GLY A 289 -13.56 -5.49 15.60
C GLY A 289 -13.79 -7.00 15.49
N ASN A 290 -14.66 -7.52 16.35
CA ASN A 290 -15.04 -8.92 16.36
C ASN A 290 -16.45 -9.06 16.98
N PRO A 291 -17.50 -9.34 16.18
CA PRO A 291 -18.87 -9.48 16.67
C PRO A 291 -19.02 -10.53 17.78
N ARG A 292 -18.19 -11.58 17.76
CA ARG A 292 -18.19 -12.62 18.80
C ARG A 292 -17.89 -12.06 20.19
N LEU A 293 -17.09 -11.01 20.30
CA LEU A 293 -16.81 -10.36 21.58
C LEU A 293 -18.07 -9.77 22.22
N ALA A 294 -19.00 -9.23 21.42
CA ALA A 294 -20.27 -8.72 21.94
C ALA A 294 -21.14 -9.86 22.51
N GLU A 295 -21.16 -11.02 21.87
CA GLU A 295 -21.85 -12.22 22.36
C GLU A 295 -21.25 -12.74 23.67
N LEU A 296 -19.95 -12.53 23.88
CA LEU A 296 -19.23 -12.86 25.11
C LEU A 296 -19.37 -11.78 26.20
N GLY A 297 -20.07 -10.67 25.93
CA GLY A 297 -20.34 -9.58 26.88
C GLY A 297 -19.38 -8.39 26.81
N PHE A 298 -18.52 -8.33 25.79
CA PHE A 298 -17.53 -7.28 25.54
C PHE A 298 -17.96 -6.40 24.36
N GLU A 299 -19.11 -5.73 24.49
CA GLU A 299 -19.75 -4.96 23.41
C GLU A 299 -18.91 -3.77 22.93
N GLU A 300 -18.16 -3.11 23.82
CA GLU A 300 -17.24 -2.04 23.45
C GLU A 300 -16.05 -2.57 22.63
N GLU A 301 -15.41 -3.63 23.11
CA GLU A 301 -14.24 -4.25 22.47
C GLU A 301 -14.57 -4.88 21.11
N ALA A 302 -15.83 -5.30 20.91
CA ALA A 302 -16.32 -5.84 19.65
C ALA A 302 -16.29 -4.84 18.49
N GLY A 303 -16.33 -3.53 18.77
CA GLY A 303 -16.37 -2.47 17.76
C GLY A 303 -15.03 -2.23 17.04
N GLY A 304 -13.91 -2.64 17.64
CA GLY A 304 -12.57 -2.36 17.12
C GLY A 304 -12.26 -0.86 16.99
N HIS A 305 -11.23 -0.54 16.20
CA HIS A 305 -10.73 0.83 16.03
C HIS A 305 -10.84 1.38 14.60
N GLY A 306 -11.52 0.67 13.69
CA GLY A 306 -11.70 1.10 12.30
C GLY A 306 -10.36 1.33 11.58
N ALA A 307 -9.39 0.45 11.84
CA ALA A 307 -8.01 0.65 11.41
C ALA A 307 -7.73 -0.04 10.08
N ILE A 308 -7.35 0.73 9.07
CA ILE A 308 -6.83 0.18 7.79
C ILE A 308 -5.35 -0.17 7.87
N ALA A 309 -4.63 0.42 8.82
CA ALA A 309 -3.25 0.09 9.16
C ALA A 309 -3.02 0.25 10.67
N ALA A 310 -2.06 -0.48 11.21
CA ALA A 310 -1.69 -0.41 12.62
C ALA A 310 -0.16 -0.51 12.81
N GLY A 311 0.29 -0.36 14.04
CA GLY A 311 1.67 -0.67 14.41
C GLY A 311 1.77 -1.16 15.85
N PHE A 312 2.65 -2.12 16.09
CA PHE A 312 2.91 -2.66 17.42
C PHE A 312 4.26 -2.18 17.93
N GLN A 313 4.26 -1.44 19.04
CA GLN A 313 5.48 -0.84 19.57
C GLN A 313 6.49 -1.92 19.97
N GLY A 314 6.04 -2.91 20.75
CA GLY A 314 6.88 -3.99 21.26
C GLY A 314 8.05 -3.48 22.11
N GLN A 315 9.17 -3.18 21.44
CA GLN A 315 10.37 -2.73 22.12
C GLN A 315 10.15 -1.34 22.79
N ARG A 316 10.63 -1.13 24.01
CA ARG A 316 11.35 -2.08 24.87
C ARG A 316 10.50 -2.67 25.97
N GLN A 317 9.49 -1.94 26.46
CA GLN A 317 8.79 -2.26 27.69
C GLN A 317 8.01 -3.57 27.60
N TRP A 318 7.39 -3.84 26.45
CA TRP A 318 6.68 -5.10 26.25
C TRP A 318 7.65 -6.26 26.14
N THR A 319 8.58 -6.19 25.18
CA THR A 319 9.50 -7.30 24.86
C THR A 319 10.52 -7.62 25.96
N ASP A 320 10.78 -6.67 26.87
CA ASP A 320 11.60 -6.92 28.07
C ASP A 320 10.88 -7.83 29.08
N HIS A 321 9.57 -8.04 28.94
CA HIS A 321 8.75 -8.81 29.88
C HIS A 321 7.93 -9.94 29.24
N PHE A 322 7.25 -9.65 28.13
CA PHE A 322 6.34 -10.56 27.41
C PHE A 322 6.92 -11.00 26.06
N PRO A 323 6.45 -12.13 25.48
CA PRO A 323 6.81 -12.54 24.14
C PRO A 323 6.67 -11.43 23.11
N ASN A 324 7.61 -11.36 22.17
CA ASN A 324 7.67 -10.31 21.17
C ASN A 324 6.52 -10.36 20.14
N GLY A 325 6.54 -9.37 19.24
CA GLY A 325 5.49 -9.16 18.26
C GLY A 325 5.59 -10.03 17.00
N ASP A 326 6.58 -10.91 16.91
CA ASP A 326 7.02 -11.36 15.60
C ASP A 326 5.97 -12.20 14.85
N VAL A 327 5.29 -13.07 15.59
CA VAL A 327 4.22 -13.92 15.03
C VAL A 327 2.97 -13.10 14.71
N LEU A 328 2.56 -12.12 15.54
CA LEU A 328 1.39 -11.30 15.20
C LEU A 328 1.66 -10.48 13.93
N GLU A 329 2.84 -9.86 13.85
CA GLU A 329 3.20 -9.00 12.72
C GLU A 329 3.33 -9.84 11.45
N THR A 330 3.90 -11.04 11.56
CA THR A 330 4.00 -11.98 10.45
C THR A 330 2.62 -12.42 9.94
N ILE A 331 1.77 -12.96 10.82
CA ILE A 331 0.48 -13.52 10.42
C ILE A 331 -0.45 -12.43 9.90
N LEU A 332 -0.53 -11.27 10.57
CA LEU A 332 -1.45 -10.21 10.14
C LEU A 332 -1.06 -9.63 8.79
N ASN A 333 0.23 -9.54 8.46
CA ASN A 333 0.66 -9.11 7.13
C ASN A 333 0.62 -10.24 6.06
N THR A 334 0.26 -11.47 6.41
CA THR A 334 0.22 -12.63 5.48
C THR A 334 -1.18 -12.82 4.89
N ASN A 335 -1.26 -13.31 3.64
CA ASN A 335 -2.50 -13.59 2.91
C ASN A 335 -3.27 -14.84 3.39
N PHE A 336 -2.86 -15.48 4.48
CA PHE A 336 -3.52 -16.69 4.97
C PHE A 336 -3.21 -16.91 6.45
N ASP A 337 -4.12 -17.63 7.11
CA ASP A 337 -3.92 -18.17 8.45
C ASP A 337 -4.86 -19.37 8.68
N TRP A 338 -5.22 -19.65 9.94
CA TRP A 338 -6.13 -20.71 10.33
C TRP A 338 -7.56 -20.56 9.74
N THR A 339 -7.94 -19.37 9.32
CA THR A 339 -9.24 -19.12 8.65
C THR A 339 -9.21 -19.41 7.14
N GLY A 340 -8.04 -19.74 6.60
CA GLY A 340 -7.81 -19.97 5.16
C GLY A 340 -7.10 -18.81 4.49
N ILE A 341 -7.21 -18.75 3.16
CA ILE A 341 -6.68 -17.63 2.37
C ILE A 341 -7.57 -16.41 2.59
N ARG A 342 -6.96 -15.28 2.93
CA ARG A 342 -7.65 -14.04 3.31
C ARG A 342 -6.85 -12.80 2.92
N GLN A 343 -7.54 -11.67 2.95
CA GLN A 343 -6.91 -10.36 2.86
C GLN A 343 -5.87 -10.16 3.99
N PRO A 344 -4.70 -9.56 3.71
CA PRO A 344 -3.73 -9.21 4.72
C PRO A 344 -4.14 -7.90 5.41
N SER A 345 -3.77 -7.74 6.67
CA SER A 345 -3.74 -6.45 7.35
C SER A 345 -2.39 -5.76 7.12
N VAL A 346 -2.32 -4.46 7.37
CA VAL A 346 -1.06 -3.70 7.36
C VAL A 346 -0.64 -3.40 8.79
N VAL A 347 0.37 -4.11 9.31
CA VAL A 347 0.85 -3.94 10.69
C VAL A 347 2.35 -3.66 10.70
N ALA A 348 2.71 -2.46 11.15
CA ALA A 348 4.09 -2.00 11.22
C ALA A 348 4.79 -2.46 12.51
N THR A 349 5.93 -3.13 12.36
CA THR A 349 6.87 -3.41 13.45
C THR A 349 7.35 -2.11 14.10
N GLU A 350 7.59 -2.18 15.42
CA GLU A 350 8.09 -1.08 16.24
C GLU A 350 7.20 0.19 16.22
N ASN A 351 5.93 0.00 15.86
CA ASN A 351 4.97 1.06 15.63
C ASN A 351 5.51 2.15 14.68
N ASP A 352 6.38 1.79 13.73
CA ASP A 352 6.86 2.76 12.74
C ASP A 352 5.73 3.11 11.77
N SER A 353 4.94 4.10 12.17
CA SER A 353 3.77 4.59 11.44
C SER A 353 4.08 5.11 10.04
N LEU A 354 5.32 5.59 9.80
CA LEU A 354 5.74 6.04 8.48
C LEU A 354 6.08 4.85 7.57
N ASN A 355 6.64 3.76 8.11
CA ASN A 355 6.74 2.51 7.37
C ASN A 355 5.37 1.89 7.14
N GLY A 356 4.48 1.92 8.14
CA GLY A 356 3.09 1.49 8.02
C GLY A 356 2.34 2.23 6.91
N ALA A 357 2.51 3.55 6.80
CA ALA A 357 1.96 4.34 5.69
C ALA A 357 2.62 3.97 4.33
N SER A 358 3.91 3.67 4.32
CA SER A 358 4.62 3.23 3.11
C SER A 358 4.13 1.85 2.63
N MET A 359 3.91 0.92 3.56
CA MET A 359 3.26 -0.37 3.31
C MET A 359 1.83 -0.16 2.81
N LEU A 360 1.04 0.70 3.48
CA LEU A 360 -0.34 0.98 3.07
C LEU A 360 -0.40 1.51 1.63
N PHE A 361 0.55 2.35 1.21
CA PHE A 361 0.64 2.82 -0.18
C PHE A 361 0.91 1.67 -1.15
N GLY A 362 1.91 0.82 -0.87
CA GLY A 362 2.18 -0.35 -1.71
C GLY A 362 0.96 -1.27 -1.78
N TYR A 363 0.37 -1.59 -0.63
CA TYR A 363 -0.78 -2.47 -0.49
C TYR A 363 -1.99 -1.99 -1.28
N LEU A 364 -2.39 -0.72 -1.15
CA LEU A 364 -3.57 -0.20 -1.85
C LEU A 364 -3.34 -0.02 -3.36
N LEU A 365 -2.09 0.01 -3.82
CA LEU A 365 -1.77 0.07 -5.25
C LEU A 365 -1.74 -1.33 -5.89
N THR A 366 -1.41 -2.38 -5.12
CA THR A 366 -1.17 -3.73 -5.68
C THR A 366 -2.15 -4.80 -5.20
N ASN A 367 -2.88 -4.55 -4.11
CA ASN A 367 -3.65 -5.53 -3.34
C ASN A 367 -2.79 -6.71 -2.82
N THR A 368 -1.46 -6.55 -2.75
CA THR A 368 -0.54 -7.61 -2.29
C THR A 368 0.06 -7.29 -0.92
N PRO A 369 0.40 -8.31 -0.10
CA PRO A 369 1.20 -8.14 1.10
C PRO A 369 2.47 -7.34 0.89
N GLN A 370 2.92 -6.70 1.97
CA GLN A 370 4.05 -5.79 1.97
C GLN A 370 5.11 -6.31 2.94
N ILE A 371 6.35 -6.35 2.47
CA ILE A 371 7.49 -6.75 3.30
C ILE A 371 7.94 -5.53 4.10
N PHE A 372 7.89 -5.62 5.43
CA PHE A 372 8.58 -4.68 6.32
C PHE A 372 10.05 -5.13 6.44
N SER A 373 11.01 -4.21 6.39
CA SER A 373 12.42 -4.56 6.62
C SER A 373 13.24 -3.41 7.16
N ASP A 374 14.24 -3.72 8.00
CA ASP A 374 15.39 -2.85 8.15
C ASP A 374 16.24 -2.86 6.89
N VAL A 375 16.69 -1.69 6.46
CA VAL A 375 17.74 -1.52 5.47
C VAL A 375 19.07 -1.67 6.21
N ARG A 376 19.47 -2.92 6.43
CA ARG A 376 20.40 -3.26 7.51
C ARG A 376 21.86 -3.08 7.13
N THR A 377 22.24 -3.60 5.98
CA THR A 377 23.64 -3.61 5.55
C THR A 377 23.76 -3.40 4.05
N TYR A 378 24.67 -2.52 3.63
CA TYR A 378 25.18 -2.53 2.27
C TYR A 378 26.36 -3.51 2.17
N TRP A 379 26.24 -4.50 1.29
CA TRP A 379 27.31 -5.44 0.96
C TRP A 379 27.93 -5.08 -0.37
N SER A 380 29.14 -4.49 -0.33
CA SER A 380 29.93 -4.28 -1.54
C SER A 380 30.43 -5.62 -2.11
N PRO A 381 30.70 -5.71 -3.43
CA PRO A 381 31.24 -6.93 -4.03
C PRO A 381 32.51 -7.43 -3.33
N GLU A 382 33.42 -6.51 -2.97
CA GLU A 382 34.67 -6.82 -2.28
C GLU A 382 34.42 -7.33 -0.85
N SER A 383 33.38 -6.83 -0.19
CA SER A 383 33.02 -7.24 1.16
C SER A 383 32.42 -8.65 1.16
N ILE A 384 31.61 -8.99 0.15
CA ILE A 384 31.07 -10.34 -0.04
C ILE A 384 32.22 -11.31 -0.33
N GLU A 385 33.10 -11.00 -1.28
CA GLU A 385 34.24 -11.85 -1.64
C GLU A 385 35.19 -12.05 -0.47
N LYS A 386 35.47 -11.00 0.29
CA LYS A 386 36.32 -11.10 1.49
C LYS A 386 35.70 -11.97 2.59
N ALA A 387 34.39 -11.87 2.80
CA ALA A 387 33.71 -12.59 3.88
C ALA A 387 33.45 -14.07 3.54
N THR A 388 33.23 -14.37 2.26
CA THR A 388 32.71 -15.69 1.82
C THR A 388 33.63 -16.43 0.85
N GLY A 389 34.65 -15.75 0.30
CA GLY A 389 35.48 -16.28 -0.79
C GLY A 389 34.75 -16.33 -2.14
N TRP A 390 33.48 -15.93 -2.22
CA TRP A 390 32.68 -15.93 -3.43
C TRP A 390 32.57 -14.52 -4.03
N LYS A 391 32.90 -14.40 -5.31
CA LYS A 391 32.78 -13.14 -6.05
C LYS A 391 31.37 -12.99 -6.62
N PRO A 392 30.65 -11.90 -6.30
CA PRO A 392 29.31 -11.68 -6.86
C PRO A 392 29.29 -11.50 -8.37
N GLU A 393 28.28 -12.10 -8.99
CA GLU A 393 28.01 -12.04 -10.43
C GLU A 393 26.54 -11.65 -10.68
N GLY A 394 26.13 -11.54 -11.95
CA GLY A 394 24.76 -11.18 -12.33
C GLY A 394 24.35 -9.82 -11.75
N ARG A 395 23.13 -9.72 -11.23
CA ARG A 395 22.61 -8.48 -10.61
C ARG A 395 23.42 -8.07 -9.38
N ALA A 396 23.91 -9.03 -8.60
CA ALA A 396 24.68 -8.77 -7.39
C ALA A 396 26.11 -8.26 -7.66
N ALA A 397 26.55 -8.20 -8.93
CA ALA A 397 27.91 -7.78 -9.29
C ALA A 397 28.27 -6.35 -8.85
N ALA A 398 27.28 -5.47 -8.65
CA ALA A 398 27.47 -4.11 -8.14
C ALA A 398 27.31 -3.98 -6.62
N GLY A 399 27.12 -5.10 -5.91
CA GLY A 399 26.76 -5.15 -4.51
C GLY A 399 25.24 -5.29 -4.32
N LEU A 400 24.83 -5.41 -3.07
CA LEU A 400 23.43 -5.59 -2.68
C LEU A 400 23.13 -4.94 -1.33
N LEU A 401 21.84 -4.71 -1.07
CA LEU A 401 21.32 -4.33 0.24
C LEU A 401 20.76 -5.58 0.92
N ASP A 402 21.14 -5.75 2.17
CA ASP A 402 20.61 -6.74 3.08
C ASP A 402 19.38 -6.16 3.80
N LEU A 403 18.20 -6.59 3.35
CA LEU A 403 16.93 -6.16 3.92
C LEU A 403 16.41 -7.24 4.87
N ARG A 404 16.35 -6.94 6.17
CA ARG A 404 15.90 -7.87 7.21
C ARG A 404 15.21 -7.12 8.31
N ASN A 405 13.93 -7.41 8.55
CA ASN A 405 13.29 -6.90 9.74
C ASN A 405 13.85 -7.57 11.01
N SER A 406 13.63 -6.95 12.16
CA SER A 406 13.99 -7.42 13.48
C SER A 406 13.17 -8.59 14.03
N GLY A 407 12.69 -9.49 13.15
CA GLY A 407 12.07 -10.76 13.55
C GLY A 407 10.82 -11.15 12.77
N SER A 408 10.11 -10.21 12.17
CA SER A 408 8.84 -10.48 11.47
C SER A 408 8.80 -9.99 10.04
N THR A 409 7.99 -10.59 9.20
CA THR A 409 7.52 -10.01 7.94
C THR A 409 6.42 -10.91 7.40
N THR A 410 5.68 -10.47 6.38
CA THR A 410 4.72 -11.32 5.69
C THR A 410 5.36 -12.61 5.17
N LEU A 411 4.69 -13.76 5.37
CA LEU A 411 5.18 -15.04 4.85
C LEU A 411 5.22 -15.05 3.33
N ASP A 412 4.31 -14.32 2.68
CA ASP A 412 4.32 -14.14 1.23
C ASP A 412 5.65 -13.57 0.71
N GLY A 413 6.39 -12.86 1.58
CA GLY A 413 7.73 -12.36 1.30
C GLY A 413 8.76 -13.44 0.99
N ALA A 414 8.52 -14.72 1.33
CA ALA A 414 9.34 -15.83 0.91
C ALA A 414 9.39 -15.98 -0.63
N GLY A 415 8.38 -15.45 -1.33
CA GLY A 415 8.32 -15.43 -2.79
C GLY A 415 8.13 -16.81 -3.39
N LYS A 416 7.29 -17.65 -2.77
CA LYS A 416 7.04 -19.03 -3.22
C LYS A 416 5.79 -19.21 -4.05
N ALA A 417 4.94 -18.19 -4.13
CA ALA A 417 3.80 -18.22 -5.03
C ALA A 417 4.28 -18.12 -6.48
N VAL A 418 3.66 -18.87 -7.39
CA VAL A 418 4.11 -18.93 -8.80
C VAL A 418 3.05 -18.39 -9.74
N ARG A 419 3.44 -17.46 -10.63
CA ARG A 419 2.61 -17.00 -11.76
C ARG A 419 3.43 -17.11 -13.04
N ASP A 420 2.89 -17.81 -14.04
CA ASP A 420 3.55 -18.02 -15.33
C ASP A 420 4.97 -18.62 -15.24
N GLY A 421 5.21 -19.46 -14.22
CA GLY A 421 6.50 -20.11 -13.97
C GLY A 421 7.51 -19.25 -13.18
N GLU A 422 7.15 -18.02 -12.83
CA GLU A 422 8.00 -17.08 -12.09
C GLU A 422 7.51 -16.91 -10.65
N ASN A 423 8.45 -16.68 -9.72
CA ASN A 423 8.15 -16.39 -8.31
C ASN A 423 7.55 -14.99 -8.15
N VAL A 424 6.46 -14.88 -7.41
CA VAL A 424 5.69 -13.64 -7.24
C VAL A 424 5.15 -13.49 -5.81
N ILE A 425 4.62 -12.30 -5.51
CA ILE A 425 3.65 -12.10 -4.42
C ILE A 425 2.31 -11.80 -5.07
N LYS A 426 1.27 -12.55 -4.69
CA LYS A 426 -0.07 -12.45 -5.28
C LYS A 426 -1.02 -11.65 -4.37
N PRO A 427 -2.07 -11.04 -4.93
CA PRO A 427 -3.24 -10.70 -4.12
C PRO A 427 -3.90 -12.00 -3.62
N TRP A 428 -4.54 -11.95 -2.46
CA TRP A 428 -5.07 -13.15 -1.81
C TRP A 428 -6.08 -13.93 -2.67
N TYR A 429 -6.90 -13.24 -3.46
CA TYR A 429 -7.89 -13.87 -4.35
C TYR A 429 -7.29 -14.58 -5.58
N GLU A 430 -5.97 -14.51 -5.77
CA GLU A 430 -5.22 -15.28 -6.77
C GLU A 430 -4.32 -16.35 -6.14
N LEU A 431 -4.22 -16.38 -4.80
CA LEU A 431 -3.39 -17.33 -4.08
C LEU A 431 -4.05 -18.71 -4.13
N THR A 432 -3.24 -19.75 -4.36
CA THR A 432 -3.68 -21.14 -4.32
C THR A 432 -3.23 -21.82 -3.03
N GLU A 433 -3.82 -22.99 -2.76
CA GLU A 433 -3.38 -23.84 -1.66
C GLU A 433 -1.91 -24.31 -1.84
N GLU A 434 -1.49 -24.56 -3.08
CA GLU A 434 -0.09 -24.92 -3.40
C GLU A 434 0.87 -23.77 -3.07
N ASP A 435 0.50 -22.52 -3.38
CA ASP A 435 1.29 -21.34 -3.02
C ASP A 435 1.43 -21.24 -1.49
N ARG A 436 0.35 -21.51 -0.74
CA ARG A 436 0.33 -21.51 0.73
C ARG A 436 1.28 -22.56 1.30
N GLU A 437 1.16 -23.81 0.83
CA GLU A 437 1.99 -24.93 1.29
C GLU A 437 3.48 -24.68 1.01
N ALA A 438 3.82 -24.22 -0.19
CA ALA A 438 5.20 -23.89 -0.56
C ALA A 438 5.79 -22.76 0.31
N THR A 439 4.95 -21.77 0.65
CA THR A 439 5.33 -20.66 1.53
C THR A 439 5.61 -21.13 2.96
N LEU A 440 4.76 -22.00 3.51
CA LEU A 440 4.94 -22.60 4.83
C LEU A 440 6.19 -23.50 4.87
N GLU A 441 6.43 -24.31 3.83
CA GLU A 441 7.60 -25.18 3.76
C GLU A 441 8.93 -24.40 3.75
N ALA A 442 8.94 -23.22 3.11
CA ALA A 442 10.10 -22.34 3.03
C ALA A 442 10.39 -21.56 4.32
N THR A 443 9.48 -21.61 5.30
CA THR A 443 9.55 -20.78 6.51
C THR A 443 9.85 -21.62 7.76
N THR A 444 10.69 -21.08 8.64
CA THR A 444 10.89 -21.60 9.99
C THR A 444 10.71 -20.51 11.04
N PHE A 445 10.30 -20.90 12.25
CA PHE A 445 10.05 -19.97 13.36
C PHE A 445 11.02 -20.23 14.51
N HIS A 446 12.02 -19.37 14.65
CA HIS A 446 13.11 -19.54 15.61
C HIS A 446 12.76 -18.89 16.95
N PRO A 447 13.03 -19.53 18.10
CA PRO A 447 12.95 -18.88 19.40
C PRO A 447 13.71 -17.55 19.36
N ALA A 448 13.02 -16.46 19.70
CA ALA A 448 13.57 -15.12 19.56
C ALA A 448 14.85 -14.96 20.40
N SER A 449 15.81 -14.19 19.91
CA SER A 449 17.04 -13.89 20.66
C SER A 449 16.74 -13.24 22.01
N THR A 450 16.87 -13.98 23.11
CA THR A 450 16.45 -13.54 24.46
C THR A 450 17.38 -12.49 25.07
N GLY A 451 18.55 -12.29 24.46
CA GLY A 451 19.41 -11.14 24.74
C GLY A 451 18.76 -9.79 24.36
N TYR A 452 17.89 -9.78 23.34
CA TYR A 452 17.09 -8.63 22.91
C TYR A 452 15.66 -8.72 23.44
N PHE A 453 15.00 -9.86 23.21
CA PHE A 453 13.59 -10.12 23.53
C PHE A 453 13.49 -11.00 24.78
N ARG A 454 13.71 -10.42 25.96
CA ARG A 454 13.79 -11.17 27.23
C ARG A 454 12.51 -11.94 27.57
N GLY A 455 11.36 -11.46 27.10
CA GLY A 455 10.08 -12.16 27.23
C GLY A 455 9.91 -13.37 26.30
N GLY A 456 10.83 -13.59 25.36
CA GLY A 456 10.79 -14.67 24.37
C GLY A 456 9.95 -14.32 23.14
N GLY A 457 9.37 -15.35 22.52
CA GLY A 457 8.65 -15.25 21.25
C GLY A 457 9.32 -16.06 20.15
N PHE A 458 8.87 -15.88 18.91
CA PHE A 458 9.39 -16.63 17.76
C PHE A 458 9.54 -15.72 16.54
N SER A 459 10.78 -15.54 16.09
CA SER A 459 11.10 -14.82 14.87
C SER A 459 10.87 -15.70 13.64
N THR A 460 10.33 -15.10 12.59
CA THR A 460 10.11 -15.71 11.27
C THR A 460 11.42 -15.71 10.49
N HIS A 461 11.78 -16.84 9.90
CA HIS A 461 12.94 -16.96 9.02
C HIS A 461 12.56 -17.61 7.69
N PHE A 462 13.00 -16.97 6.61
CA PHE A 462 13.06 -17.50 5.27
C PHE A 462 14.10 -16.70 4.47
N ARG A 463 14.43 -17.19 3.28
CA ARG A 463 15.14 -16.42 2.25
C ARG A 463 14.19 -16.13 1.10
N THR A 464 13.99 -14.85 0.78
CA THR A 464 13.17 -14.42 -0.35
C THR A 464 13.73 -14.97 -1.64
N SER A 465 12.87 -15.53 -2.49
CA SER A 465 13.29 -16.01 -3.79
C SER A 465 13.87 -14.90 -4.68
N GLY A 466 14.82 -15.29 -5.54
CA GLY A 466 15.57 -14.38 -6.39
C GLY A 466 14.80 -13.96 -7.66
N GLU A 467 15.34 -12.96 -8.35
CA GLU A 467 14.85 -12.43 -9.64
C GLU A 467 13.43 -11.82 -9.59
N MET A 468 12.85 -11.63 -8.41
CA MET A 468 11.55 -10.98 -8.27
C MET A 468 11.71 -9.46 -8.44
N PRO A 469 10.97 -8.80 -9.36
CA PRO A 469 10.92 -7.35 -9.40
C PRO A 469 10.25 -6.84 -8.14
N VAL A 470 10.87 -5.88 -7.47
CA VAL A 470 10.33 -5.27 -6.25
C VAL A 470 10.58 -3.77 -6.23
N THR A 471 9.77 -3.06 -5.46
CA THR A 471 9.92 -1.62 -5.20
C THR A 471 10.04 -1.40 -3.70
N MET A 472 11.18 -0.91 -3.25
CA MET A 472 11.36 -0.43 -1.89
C MET A 472 10.91 1.04 -1.81
N CYS A 473 10.09 1.40 -0.84
CA CYS A 473 9.65 2.77 -0.62
C CYS A 473 9.69 3.18 0.86
N ARG A 474 9.81 4.50 1.10
CA ARG A 474 9.82 5.07 2.45
C ARG A 474 9.29 6.49 2.47
N ILE A 475 8.33 6.74 3.36
CA ILE A 475 7.90 8.08 3.75
C ILE A 475 8.75 8.57 4.92
N ASN A 476 9.22 9.81 4.84
CA ASN A 476 9.91 10.49 5.94
C ASN A 476 9.27 11.84 6.22
N LEU A 477 9.31 12.30 7.48
CA LEU A 477 8.86 13.64 7.85
C LEU A 477 10.05 14.57 8.08
N VAL A 478 10.14 15.65 7.31
CA VAL A 478 11.21 16.64 7.40
C VAL A 478 10.64 17.94 7.98
N ARG A 479 11.21 18.42 9.09
CA ARG A 479 10.76 19.65 9.74
C ARG A 479 10.83 20.85 8.78
N GLY A 480 9.71 21.54 8.60
CA GLY A 480 9.60 22.71 7.71
C GLY A 480 9.32 22.38 6.25
N LEU A 481 9.36 21.10 5.88
CA LEU A 481 9.01 20.61 4.53
C LEU A 481 7.74 19.75 4.55
N GLY A 482 7.58 18.90 5.56
CA GLY A 482 6.49 17.93 5.64
C GLY A 482 6.93 16.52 5.19
N PRO A 483 5.99 15.66 4.73
CA PRO A 483 6.32 14.34 4.23
C PRO A 483 7.11 14.42 2.91
N VAL A 484 8.04 13.48 2.74
CA VAL A 484 8.74 13.19 1.47
C VAL A 484 8.71 11.70 1.22
N LEU A 485 8.69 11.29 -0.05
CA LEU A 485 8.71 9.88 -0.45
C LEU A 485 10.03 9.53 -1.17
N GLN A 486 10.61 8.40 -0.79
CA GLN A 486 11.74 7.76 -1.49
C GLN A 486 11.28 6.45 -2.11
N ILE A 487 11.79 6.14 -3.31
CA ILE A 487 11.41 4.97 -4.11
C ILE A 487 12.68 4.36 -4.71
N ALA A 488 12.87 3.06 -4.60
CA ALA A 488 13.94 2.33 -5.27
C ALA A 488 13.36 1.05 -5.89
N GLU A 489 13.15 1.06 -7.21
CA GLU A 489 12.85 -0.15 -7.98
C GLU A 489 14.11 -1.00 -8.15
N GLY A 490 13.95 -2.32 -8.11
CA GLY A 490 15.06 -3.24 -8.25
C GLY A 490 14.59 -4.68 -8.27
N TYR A 491 15.47 -5.59 -7.90
CA TYR A 491 15.20 -7.02 -7.91
C TYR A 491 15.71 -7.67 -6.64
N THR A 492 15.02 -8.72 -6.22
CA THR A 492 15.58 -9.67 -5.27
C THR A 492 16.64 -10.51 -5.97
N VAL A 493 17.61 -11.03 -5.22
CA VAL A 493 18.63 -11.96 -5.74
C VAL A 493 18.80 -13.14 -4.80
N GLU A 494 19.12 -14.30 -5.36
CA GLU A 494 19.53 -15.47 -4.60
C GLU A 494 21.06 -15.54 -4.52
N LEU A 495 21.57 -15.80 -3.32
CA LEU A 495 22.98 -16.11 -3.09
C LEU A 495 23.13 -17.61 -2.91
N PRO A 496 24.29 -18.22 -3.29
CA PRO A 496 24.56 -19.61 -2.96
C PRO A 496 24.39 -19.87 -1.45
N ASP A 497 23.84 -21.03 -1.07
CA ASP A 497 23.43 -21.29 0.32
C ASP A 497 24.53 -21.07 1.36
N GLU A 498 25.77 -21.49 1.05
CA GLU A 498 26.92 -21.30 1.94
C GLU A 498 27.29 -19.81 2.10
N VAL A 499 27.16 -19.03 1.02
CA VAL A 499 27.40 -17.58 1.01
C VAL A 499 26.32 -16.87 1.82
N ALA A 500 25.05 -17.18 1.56
CA ALA A 500 23.91 -16.64 2.30
C ALA A 500 24.03 -16.95 3.80
N PHE A 501 24.30 -18.22 4.15
CA PHE A 501 24.47 -18.67 5.53
C PHE A 501 25.61 -17.92 6.24
N THR A 502 26.77 -17.78 5.59
CA THR A 502 27.92 -17.05 6.16
C THR A 502 27.57 -15.61 6.50
N ILE A 503 26.79 -14.94 5.63
CA ILE A 503 26.35 -13.57 5.89
C ILE A 503 25.28 -13.52 6.99
N GLU A 504 24.35 -14.47 6.98
CA GLU A 504 23.27 -14.55 7.96
C GLU A 504 23.77 -14.80 9.38
N GLU A 505 24.68 -15.75 9.55
CA GLU A 505 25.30 -16.08 10.84
C GLU A 505 25.99 -14.86 11.47
N ARG A 506 26.62 -14.02 10.63
CA ARG A 506 27.28 -12.79 11.07
C ARG A 506 26.30 -11.65 11.42
N THR A 507 25.08 -11.70 10.89
CA THR A 507 24.12 -10.58 10.92
C THR A 507 22.97 -10.85 11.89
N ASN A 508 22.09 -11.76 11.52
CA ASN A 508 21.13 -12.44 12.39
C ASN A 508 20.50 -13.59 11.57
N ILE A 509 20.71 -14.83 12.03
CA ILE A 509 20.27 -16.05 11.33
C ILE A 509 18.80 -16.41 11.64
N GLU A 510 18.19 -15.78 12.65
CA GLU A 510 16.81 -16.05 13.07
C GLU A 510 15.78 -15.25 12.27
N TRP A 511 16.21 -14.25 11.49
CA TRP A 511 15.36 -13.22 10.89
C TRP A 511 15.15 -13.44 9.39
N PRO A 512 14.06 -12.91 8.81
CA PRO A 512 13.75 -13.12 7.40
C PRO A 512 14.69 -12.26 6.55
N THR A 513 15.15 -12.81 5.41
CA THR A 513 16.20 -12.19 4.60
C THR A 513 15.77 -11.97 3.16
N THR A 514 15.86 -10.71 2.72
CA THR A 514 15.71 -10.31 1.32
C THR A 514 16.99 -9.60 0.84
N TRP A 515 17.66 -10.19 -0.14
CA TRP A 515 18.79 -9.54 -0.81
C TRP A 515 18.29 -8.69 -1.96
N PHE A 516 18.46 -7.37 -1.87
CA PHE A 516 17.91 -6.43 -2.82
C PHE A 516 19.00 -5.72 -3.62
N VAL A 517 18.82 -5.67 -4.94
CA VAL A 517 19.69 -4.90 -5.84
C VAL A 517 18.85 -3.81 -6.53
N PRO A 518 19.08 -2.52 -6.24
CA PRO A 518 18.37 -1.43 -6.91
C PRO A 518 18.81 -1.29 -8.38
N ASN A 519 17.88 -0.87 -9.25
CA ASN A 519 18.23 -0.45 -10.60
C ASN A 519 19.07 0.84 -10.52
N LEU A 520 20.28 0.81 -11.09
CA LEU A 520 21.19 1.95 -11.12
C LEU A 520 20.96 2.78 -12.39
N THR A 521 20.93 4.10 -12.24
CA THR A 521 20.76 5.04 -13.36
C THR A 521 22.06 5.73 -13.75
N GLY A 522 23.09 5.65 -12.89
CA GLY A 522 24.34 6.40 -13.07
C GLY A 522 24.24 7.87 -12.62
N GLU A 523 23.09 8.29 -12.10
CA GLU A 523 22.82 9.67 -11.70
C GLU A 523 22.21 9.75 -10.29
N GLY A 524 22.26 10.94 -9.69
CA GLY A 524 21.66 11.20 -8.37
C GLY A 524 22.11 10.21 -7.28
N ALA A 525 21.14 9.67 -6.54
CA ALA A 525 21.32 8.65 -5.50
C ALA A 525 21.45 7.21 -6.05
N PHE A 526 21.32 7.01 -7.37
CA PHE A 526 21.35 5.69 -8.03
C PHE A 526 22.61 5.51 -8.88
N LYS A 527 23.71 6.17 -8.50
CA LYS A 527 25.05 5.99 -9.10
C LYS A 527 25.67 4.64 -8.73
N SER A 528 25.39 4.17 -7.52
CA SER A 528 25.84 2.88 -7.00
C SER A 528 24.86 2.35 -5.96
N VAL A 529 24.94 1.07 -5.63
CA VAL A 529 24.13 0.46 -4.55
C VAL A 529 24.44 1.11 -3.19
N TYR A 530 25.71 1.51 -2.99
CA TYR A 530 26.11 2.28 -1.82
C TYR A 530 25.37 3.62 -1.73
N ASP A 531 25.30 4.36 -2.83
CA ASP A 531 24.64 5.67 -2.84
C ASP A 531 23.14 5.54 -2.52
N VAL A 532 22.49 4.45 -2.94
CA VAL A 532 21.09 4.18 -2.58
C VAL A 532 20.94 4.03 -1.07
N MET A 533 21.76 3.19 -0.43
CA MET A 533 21.77 3.03 1.03
C MET A 533 22.09 4.34 1.74
N ASN A 534 23.13 5.05 1.30
CA ASN A 534 23.64 6.25 1.95
C ASN A 534 22.67 7.43 1.87
N ASN A 535 21.75 7.44 0.90
CA ASN A 535 20.71 8.46 0.78
C ASN A 535 19.34 8.01 1.33
N TRP A 536 19.21 6.76 1.80
CA TRP A 536 17.97 6.29 2.40
C TRP A 536 17.70 7.01 3.74
N GLY A 537 16.49 7.51 3.93
CA GLY A 537 16.16 8.48 4.97
C GLY A 537 15.81 7.89 6.34
N ALA A 538 15.73 6.57 6.47
CA ALA A 538 15.37 5.87 7.71
C ALA A 538 16.10 4.53 7.82
N ASN A 539 15.97 3.85 8.96
CA ASN A 539 16.44 2.47 9.10
C ASN A 539 15.49 1.45 8.47
N HIS A 540 14.21 1.80 8.24
CA HIS A 540 13.22 0.91 7.65
C HIS A 540 12.89 1.24 6.19
N GLY A 541 12.40 0.24 5.47
CA GLY A 541 11.73 0.37 4.18
C GLY A 541 10.53 -0.59 4.08
N ALA A 542 9.57 -0.23 3.23
CA ALA A 542 8.47 -1.10 2.82
C ALA A 542 8.75 -1.61 1.41
N ILE A 543 8.65 -2.92 1.18
CA ILE A 543 8.96 -3.54 -0.11
C ILE A 543 7.70 -4.18 -0.68
N SER A 544 7.29 -3.70 -1.84
CA SER A 544 6.18 -4.26 -2.62
C SER A 544 6.72 -5.09 -3.79
N TYR A 545 6.02 -6.18 -4.13
CA TYR A 545 6.25 -6.88 -5.38
C TYR A 545 5.87 -6.00 -6.58
N GLY A 546 6.63 -6.16 -7.68
CA GLY A 546 6.50 -5.40 -8.90
C GLY A 546 7.29 -4.08 -8.91
N HIS A 547 7.44 -3.51 -10.11
CA HIS A 547 7.97 -2.15 -10.33
C HIS A 547 6.81 -1.16 -10.35
N ILE A 548 6.43 -0.68 -9.16
CA ILE A 548 5.26 0.18 -8.93
C ILE A 548 5.62 1.66 -8.72
N GLY A 549 6.87 2.05 -8.97
CA GLY A 549 7.36 3.40 -8.70
C GLY A 549 6.60 4.50 -9.43
N GLY A 550 6.17 4.28 -10.68
CA GLY A 550 5.31 5.22 -11.41
C GLY A 550 3.95 5.44 -10.74
N GLN A 551 3.36 4.38 -10.19
CA GLN A 551 2.09 4.45 -9.46
C GLN A 551 2.25 5.14 -8.11
N LEU A 552 3.35 4.88 -7.39
CA LEU A 552 3.72 5.60 -6.17
C LEU A 552 3.92 7.10 -6.42
N ILE A 553 4.58 7.50 -7.52
CA ILE A 553 4.72 8.92 -7.90
C ILE A 553 3.35 9.54 -8.21
N THR A 554 2.47 8.80 -8.88
CA THR A 554 1.10 9.23 -9.18
C THR A 554 0.33 9.48 -7.89
N LEU A 555 0.33 8.52 -6.97
CA LEU A 555 -0.29 8.61 -5.64
C LEU A 555 0.28 9.77 -4.82
N ALA A 556 1.60 9.89 -4.75
CA ALA A 556 2.27 10.95 -4.00
C ALA A 556 1.88 12.34 -4.52
N SER A 557 1.76 12.52 -5.84
CA SER A 557 1.32 13.79 -6.43
C SER A 557 -0.16 14.11 -6.13
N MET A 558 -1.02 13.11 -6.01
CA MET A 558 -2.41 13.27 -5.54
C MET A 558 -2.46 13.71 -4.08
N LEU A 559 -1.53 13.23 -3.25
CA LEU A 559 -1.46 13.60 -1.83
C LEU A 559 -0.59 14.83 -1.57
N ARG A 560 0.06 15.36 -2.61
CA ARG A 560 1.00 16.50 -2.56
C ARG A 560 2.20 16.20 -1.65
N ILE A 561 2.69 14.97 -1.73
CA ILE A 561 3.92 14.49 -1.11
C ILE A 561 5.02 14.52 -2.17
N PRO A 562 6.06 15.38 -2.05
CA PRO A 562 7.16 15.40 -3.00
C PRO A 562 8.00 14.11 -2.93
N VAL A 563 8.49 13.67 -4.09
CA VAL A 563 9.38 12.51 -4.23
C VAL A 563 10.82 12.99 -4.32
N ASN A 564 11.62 12.76 -3.26
CA ASN A 564 12.98 13.29 -3.15
C ASN A 564 14.07 12.33 -3.64
N MET A 565 13.71 11.09 -3.99
CA MET A 565 14.63 10.08 -4.49
C MET A 565 13.83 9.01 -5.24
N HIS A 566 14.10 8.83 -6.55
CA HIS A 566 13.57 7.70 -7.33
C HIS A 566 14.50 7.31 -8.49
N ASN A 567 14.39 6.07 -8.94
CA ASN A 567 15.01 5.55 -10.18
C ASN A 567 14.00 5.19 -11.26
N VAL A 568 12.75 5.62 -11.09
CA VAL A 568 11.68 5.45 -12.08
C VAL A 568 12.03 6.22 -13.36
N PRO A 569 11.95 5.58 -14.55
CA PRO A 569 12.14 6.25 -15.83
C PRO A 569 11.17 7.42 -16.04
N GLU A 570 11.62 8.47 -16.72
CA GLU A 570 10.87 9.72 -16.89
C GLU A 570 9.51 9.50 -17.58
N GLU A 571 9.45 8.60 -18.56
CA GLU A 571 8.24 8.26 -19.30
C GLU A 571 7.13 7.64 -18.42
N ARG A 572 7.50 7.04 -17.28
CA ARG A 572 6.54 6.47 -16.32
C ARG A 572 6.06 7.50 -15.29
N ILE A 573 6.63 8.70 -15.24
CA ILE A 573 6.19 9.77 -14.33
C ILE A 573 4.83 10.30 -14.79
N PHE A 574 3.83 10.20 -13.94
CA PHE A 574 2.49 10.74 -14.18
C PHE A 574 2.03 11.59 -13.01
N ARG A 575 1.74 12.86 -13.27
CA ARG A 575 1.35 13.85 -12.26
C ARG A 575 0.25 14.75 -12.82
N PRO A 576 -0.48 15.52 -11.98
CA PRO A 576 -1.44 16.49 -12.47
C PRO A 576 -0.78 17.47 -13.44
N LYS A 577 -1.50 17.89 -14.48
CA LYS A 577 -0.94 18.72 -15.56
C LYS A 577 -0.29 20.01 -15.04
N ALA A 578 -0.83 20.56 -13.95
CA ALA A 578 -0.32 21.75 -13.29
C ALA A 578 1.16 21.64 -12.87
N TRP A 579 1.71 20.45 -12.60
CA TRP A 579 3.13 20.27 -12.24
C TRP A 579 4.06 20.80 -13.34
N SER A 580 3.71 20.60 -14.61
CA SER A 580 4.51 21.11 -15.73
C SER A 580 4.59 22.63 -15.78
N LEU A 581 3.64 23.35 -15.17
CA LEU A 581 3.66 24.81 -15.06
C LEU A 581 4.67 25.32 -14.02
N PHE A 582 5.14 24.45 -13.12
CA PHE A 582 6.22 24.76 -12.17
C PHE A 582 7.61 24.52 -12.76
N GLY A 583 7.71 23.94 -13.96
CA GLY A 583 8.96 23.71 -14.69
C GLY A 583 8.98 22.35 -15.36
N THR A 584 9.72 22.25 -16.47
CA THR A 584 9.83 21.02 -17.27
C THR A 584 11.26 20.48 -17.37
N GLU A 585 12.28 21.26 -17.03
CA GLU A 585 13.69 20.82 -17.08
C GLU A 585 14.12 20.04 -15.83
N SER A 586 13.58 20.40 -14.66
CA SER A 586 13.83 19.68 -13.41
C SER A 586 12.50 19.26 -12.80
N LEU A 587 12.12 18.00 -13.06
CA LEU A 587 10.87 17.42 -12.59
C LEU A 587 10.82 17.32 -11.05
N GLU A 588 11.97 17.12 -10.40
CA GLU A 588 12.09 17.15 -8.94
C GLU A 588 11.78 18.56 -8.41
N ALA A 589 12.45 19.60 -8.91
CA ALA A 589 12.19 20.97 -8.44
C ALA A 589 10.76 21.46 -8.75
N ALA A 590 10.16 20.99 -9.85
CA ALA A 590 8.75 21.23 -10.15
C ALA A 590 7.83 20.54 -9.12
N ASP A 591 8.15 19.31 -8.72
CA ASP A 591 7.40 18.54 -7.71
C ASP A 591 7.34 19.27 -6.38
N PHE A 592 8.50 19.65 -5.85
CA PHE A 592 8.59 20.37 -4.57
C PHE A 592 7.80 21.67 -4.58
N ARG A 593 7.90 22.46 -5.67
CA ARG A 593 7.16 23.73 -5.79
C ARG A 593 5.66 23.51 -5.90
N ALA A 594 5.22 22.51 -6.66
CA ALA A 594 3.81 22.17 -6.78
C ALA A 594 3.23 21.69 -5.44
N CYS A 595 3.88 20.73 -4.78
CA CYS A 595 3.49 20.22 -3.47
C CYS A 595 3.43 21.33 -2.41
N GLN A 596 4.44 22.22 -2.37
CA GLN A 596 4.44 23.38 -1.48
C GLN A 596 3.29 24.35 -1.78
N THR A 597 2.97 24.58 -3.05
CA THR A 597 1.95 25.55 -3.48
C THR A 597 0.54 25.05 -3.18
N PHE A 598 0.24 23.79 -3.48
CA PHE A 598 -1.10 23.22 -3.27
C PHE A 598 -1.31 22.80 -1.81
N GLY A 599 -0.26 22.35 -1.13
CA GLY A 599 -0.30 21.87 0.25
C GLY A 599 -1.03 20.52 0.39
N PRO A 600 -1.23 20.06 1.65
CA PRO A 600 -1.92 18.81 1.95
C PRO A 600 -3.34 18.77 1.37
N MET A 601 -3.83 17.56 1.07
CA MET A 601 -5.11 17.37 0.38
C MET A 601 -6.34 17.74 1.22
N TYR A 602 -6.35 17.47 2.53
CA TYR A 602 -7.59 17.50 3.33
C TYR A 602 -7.71 18.67 4.32
N ARG A 603 -6.62 19.43 4.53
CA ARG A 603 -6.50 20.67 5.33
C ARG A 603 -7.19 20.71 6.71
#